data_AF-A0A821XA70-F1
#
_entry.id   AF-A0A821XA70-F1
#
_cell.length_a   1.000
_cell.length_b   1.000
_cell.length_c   1.000
_cell.angle_alpha   90.00
_cell.angle_beta   90.00
_cell.angle_gamma   90.00
#
_symmetry.space_group_name_H-M   'P 1'
#
loop_
_entity.id
_entity.type
_entity.pdbx_description
1 polymer ?
#
loop_
_entity_poly.entity_id
_entity_poly.type
_entity_poly.pdbx_seq_one_letter_code
_entity_poly.pdbx_strand_id
1 'polypeptide(L)'
;MADAATALKFKELDQETQKTMRKLFPGERGGFVRIGPKGYLVTERYKEMAADIYNMEIRPSDVWVVTYARSGKNCLGMCNT
;
A
#
# COMPACT_ATOMS: atom_id res chain seq x y z
N MET A 1 -6.80 12.39 -21.16
CA MET A 1 -6.81 11.24 -20.24
C MET A 1 -5.66 11.47 -19.28
N ALA A 2 -5.94 11.72 -18.00
CA ALA A 2 -4.90 12.02 -17.03
C ALA A 2 -4.34 10.68 -16.52
N ASP A 3 -3.11 10.36 -16.89
CA ASP A 3 -2.36 9.23 -16.32
C ASP A 3 -2.40 9.34 -14.80
N ALA A 4 -3.03 8.38 -14.15
CA ALA A 4 -3.24 8.41 -12.72
C ALA A 4 -1.94 8.23 -11.89
N ALA A 5 -0.86 7.80 -12.55
CA ALA A 5 0.50 7.88 -12.01
C ALA A 5 0.88 9.33 -11.62
N THR A 6 0.29 10.36 -12.24
CA THR A 6 0.57 11.77 -11.94
C THR A 6 -0.14 12.27 -10.67
N ALA A 7 -1.10 11.53 -10.11
CA ALA A 7 -1.90 11.98 -8.95
C ALA A 7 -1.35 11.52 -7.58
N LEU A 8 -0.41 10.56 -7.54
CA LEU A 8 0.15 10.05 -6.28
C LEU A 8 1.34 10.91 -5.83
N LYS A 9 1.08 11.86 -4.93
CA LYS A 9 2.15 12.61 -4.25
C LYS A 9 2.78 11.75 -3.16
N PHE A 10 4.05 11.43 -3.31
CA PHE A 10 4.85 10.77 -2.27
C PHE A 10 5.46 11.83 -1.37
N LYS A 11 5.29 11.66 -0.06
CA LYS A 11 5.92 12.50 0.96
C LYS A 11 6.78 11.62 1.85
N GLU A 12 8.03 12.03 2.02
CA GLU A 12 8.96 11.40 2.95
C GLU A 12 8.51 11.61 4.40
N LEU A 13 8.76 10.61 5.24
CA LEU A 13 8.43 10.68 6.66
C LEU A 13 9.47 11.51 7.41
N ASP A 14 9.03 12.16 8.48
CA ASP A 14 9.93 12.84 9.42
C ASP A 14 10.94 11.86 10.05
N GLN A 15 12.16 12.34 10.30
CA GLN A 15 13.27 11.54 10.83
C GLN A 15 12.96 10.88 12.17
N GLU A 16 12.19 11.53 13.06
CA GLU A 16 11.80 10.94 14.35
C GLU A 16 10.85 9.77 14.15
N THR A 17 9.87 9.93 13.26
CA THR A 17 8.90 8.88 12.96
C THR A 17 9.57 7.69 12.28
N GLN A 18 10.52 7.94 11.37
CA GLN A 18 11.29 6.86 10.74
C GLN A 18 12.11 6.05 11.76
N LYS A 19 12.72 6.70 12.76
CA LYS A 19 13.45 6.01 13.83
C LYS A 19 12.53 5.08 14.62
N THR A 20 11.33 5.54 14.97
CA THR A 20 10.33 4.71 15.66
C THR A 20 9.88 3.53 14.80
N MET A 21 9.62 3.75 13.51
CA MET A 21 9.22 2.67 12.59
C MET A 21 10.33 1.63 12.38
N ARG A 22 11.59 2.04 12.29
CA ARG A 22 12.75 1.12 12.21
C ARG A 22 12.90 0.27 13.47
N LYS A 23 12.54 0.80 14.65
CA LYS A 23 12.54 0.04 15.92
C LYS A 23 11.40 -1.00 15.96
N LEU A 24 10.21 -0.61 15.51
CA LEU A 24 9.02 -1.47 15.53
C LEU A 24 9.06 -2.58 14.46
N PHE A 25 9.71 -2.31 13.32
CA PHE A 25 9.78 -3.22 12.18
C PHE A 25 11.24 -3.49 11.78
N PRO A 26 12.00 -4.29 12.55
CA PRO A 26 13.42 -4.54 12.29
C PRO A 26 13.69 -5.32 11.00
N GLY A 27 12.69 -6.01 10.45
CA GLY A 27 12.81 -6.75 9.18
C GLY A 27 12.68 -5.90 7.92
N GLU A 28 12.16 -4.68 8.03
CA GLU A 28 11.91 -3.80 6.87
C GLU A 28 13.16 -2.98 6.54
N ARG A 29 13.77 -3.22 5.37
CA ARG A 29 15.03 -2.57 4.96
C ARG A 29 14.82 -1.26 4.20
N GLY A 30 13.67 -1.07 3.55
CA GLY A 30 13.38 0.09 2.69
C GLY A 30 12.72 1.27 3.41
N GLY A 31 12.28 1.13 4.65
CA GLY A 31 11.55 2.20 5.34
C GLY A 31 10.16 2.49 4.75
N PHE A 32 9.60 3.65 5.12
CA PHE A 32 8.18 3.97 4.88
C PHE A 32 7.99 5.36 4.30
N VAL A 33 6.96 5.49 3.46
CA VAL A 33 6.56 6.74 2.82
C VAL A 33 5.07 6.98 2.93
N ARG A 34 4.66 8.25 2.85
CA ARG A 34 3.25 8.66 2.83
C ARG A 34 2.79 8.93 1.40
N ILE A 35 1.59 8.46 1.07
CA ILE A 35 1.00 8.61 -0.26
C ILE A 35 -0.33 9.37 -0.19
N GLY A 36 -0.49 10.31 -1.12
CA GLY A 36 -1.74 10.99 -1.42
C GLY A 36 -2.16 12.04 -0.39
N PRO A 37 -3.29 12.71 -0.60
CA PRO A 37 -3.77 13.79 0.29
C PRO A 37 -4.18 13.27 1.68
N LYS A 38 -4.59 11.99 1.76
CA LYS A 38 -4.94 11.32 3.02
C LYS A 38 -3.71 10.81 3.80
N GLY A 39 -2.54 10.76 3.16
CA GLY A 39 -1.29 10.38 3.81
C GLY A 39 -1.22 8.91 4.25
N TYR A 40 -1.62 7.98 3.38
CA TYR A 40 -1.51 6.54 3.66
C TYR A 40 -0.04 6.12 3.82
N LEU A 41 0.25 5.33 4.85
CA LEU A 41 1.59 4.82 5.12
C LEU A 41 1.83 3.52 4.33
N VAL A 42 2.86 3.51 3.49
CA VAL A 42 3.26 2.33 2.73
C VAL A 42 4.78 2.16 2.79
N THR A 43 5.27 0.99 2.36
CA THR A 43 6.70 0.73 2.24
C THR A 43 7.29 1.47 1.05
N GLU A 44 8.59 1.77 1.11
CA GLU A 44 9.28 2.43 -0.01
C GLU A 44 9.21 1.62 -1.31
N ARG A 45 9.30 0.30 -1.24
CA ARG A 45 9.19 -0.60 -2.40
C ARG A 45 7.86 -0.47 -3.15
N TYR A 46 6.80 -0.01 -2.48
CA TYR A 46 5.52 0.26 -3.14
C TYR A 46 5.66 1.33 -4.21
N LYS A 47 6.61 2.27 -4.11
CA LYS A 47 6.87 3.29 -5.15
C LYS A 47 7.16 2.66 -6.51
N GLU A 48 7.95 1.59 -6.53
CA GLU A 48 8.37 0.92 -7.75
C GLU A 48 7.18 0.24 -8.46
N MET A 49 6.26 -0.32 -7.68
CA MET A 49 5.11 -1.07 -8.19
C MET A 49 3.82 -0.23 -8.32
N ALA A 50 3.82 1.00 -7.81
CA ALA A 50 2.60 1.81 -7.72
C ALA A 50 1.99 2.10 -9.10
N ALA A 51 2.83 2.34 -10.11
CA ALA A 51 2.37 2.59 -11.48
C ALA A 51 1.71 1.33 -12.09
N ASP A 52 2.35 0.18 -11.92
CA ASP A 52 1.86 -1.09 -12.47
C ASP A 52 0.57 -1.55 -11.78
N ILE A 53 0.49 -1.41 -10.45
CA ILE A 53 -0.72 -1.74 -9.69
C ILE A 53 -1.88 -0.82 -10.08
N TYR A 54 -1.62 0.44 -10.40
CA TYR A 54 -2.68 1.36 -10.83
C TYR A 54 -3.17 1.04 -12.25
N ASN A 55 -2.25 0.69 -13.14
CA ASN A 55 -2.52 0.41 -14.56
C ASN A 55 -2.79 -1.06 -14.85
N MET A 56 -3.02 -1.90 -13.83
CA MET A 56 -3.27 -3.32 -14.03
C MET A 56 -4.54 -3.55 -14.86
N GLU A 57 -4.48 -4.51 -15.79
CA GLU A 57 -5.62 -4.90 -16.60
C GLU A 57 -6.64 -5.64 -15.74
N ILE A 58 -7.86 -5.10 -15.64
CA ILE A 58 -8.94 -5.67 -14.82
C ILE A 58 -9.86 -6.48 -15.72
N ARG A 59 -10.13 -7.76 -15.37
CA ARG A 59 -11.13 -8.57 -16.06
C ARG A 59 -12.46 -8.53 -15.28
N PRO A 60 -13.61 -8.58 -15.95
CA PRO A 60 -14.92 -8.55 -15.29
C PRO A 60 -15.20 -9.78 -14.43
N SER A 61 -14.44 -10.87 -14.59
CA SER A 61 -14.53 -12.09 -13.78
C SER A 61 -13.76 -12.01 -12.47
N ASP A 62 -12.92 -10.99 -12.26
CA ASP A 62 -12.03 -10.91 -11.11
C ASP A 62 -12.81 -10.49 -9.86
N VAL A 63 -12.66 -11.24 -8.77
CA VAL A 63 -13.29 -10.94 -7.48
C VAL A 63 -12.25 -10.36 -6.53
N TRP A 64 -12.53 -9.17 -6.00
CA TRP A 64 -11.60 -8.41 -5.16
C TRP A 64 -12.09 -8.41 -3.72
N VAL A 65 -11.24 -8.85 -2.80
CA VAL A 65 -11.49 -8.74 -1.35
C VAL A 65 -10.53 -7.71 -0.77
N VAL A 66 -11.03 -6.50 -0.55
CA VAL A 66 -10.23 -5.35 -0.09
C VAL A 66 -10.60 -5.02 1.35
N THR A 67 -9.66 -5.19 2.28
CA THR A 67 -9.83 -4.86 3.70
C THR A 67 -8.53 -4.35 4.32
N TYR A 68 -8.62 -3.65 5.45
CA TYR A 68 -7.44 -3.33 6.25
C TYR A 68 -6.88 -4.61 6.89
N ALA A 69 -5.56 -4.69 7.01
CA ALA A 69 -4.90 -5.87 7.56
C ALA A 69 -5.44 -6.20 8.96
N ARG A 70 -5.68 -7.49 9.23
CA ARG A 70 -6.27 -8.04 10.48
C ARG A 70 -7.76 -7.77 10.72
N SER A 71 -8.50 -7.20 9.76
CA SER A 71 -9.96 -7.02 9.86
C SER A 71 -10.80 -8.23 9.39
N GLY A 72 -10.30 -9.46 9.55
CA GLY A 72 -11.09 -10.67 9.27
C GLY A 72 -10.97 -11.26 7.86
N LYS A 73 -9.95 -10.88 7.07
CA LYS A 73 -9.60 -11.49 5.77
C LYS A 73 -9.61 -13.02 5.79
N ASN A 74 -9.15 -13.62 6.89
CA ASN A 74 -9.09 -15.07 7.05
C ASN A 74 -10.48 -15.71 7.03
N CYS A 75 -11.47 -15.12 7.70
CA CYS A 75 -12.82 -15.67 7.74
C CYS A 75 -13.53 -15.53 6.38
N LEU A 76 -13.34 -14.40 5.67
CA LEU A 76 -13.98 -14.19 4.37
C LEU A 76 -13.47 -15.17 3.29
N GLY A 77 -12.17 -15.49 3.31
CA GLY A 77 -11.58 -16.46 2.37
C GLY A 77 -11.98 -17.92 2.67
N MET A 78 -12.38 -18.23 3.90
CA MET A 78 -12.76 -19.57 4.32
C MET A 78 -14.25 -19.89 4.08
N CYS A 79 -15.10 -18.89 3.83
CA CYS A 79 -16.53 -19.08 3.61
C CYS A 79 -16.90 -19.63 2.22
N ASN A 80 -15.92 -19.99 1.38
CA ASN A 80 -16.14 -20.51 0.03
C ASN A 80 -15.84 -22.01 -0.09
N THR A 81 -16.22 -22.79 0.92
CA THR A 81 -16.15 -24.27 0.90
C THR A 81 -17.55 -24.86 0.83
#